data_AF-A0A349ETI8-F1
#
_entry.id   AF-A0A349ETI8-F1
#
_cell.length_a   1.000
_cell.length_b   1.000
_cell.length_c   1.000
_cell.angle_alpha   90.00
_cell.angle_beta   90.00
_cell.angle_gamma   90.00
#
_symmetry.space_group_name_H-M   'P 1'
#
loop_
_entity.id
_entity.type
_entity.pdbx_description
1 polymer ?
#
loop_
_entity_poly.entity_id
_entity_poly.type
_entity_poly.pdbx_seq_one_letter_code
_entity_poly.pdbx_strand_id
1 'polypeptide(L)'
;MNKKTNTLLGLASAILAIVAIFVLFSTAFGNEAGDPSVRGNVFGIMFGTGETNRNLVPGLIAAFALLLAGTLTSLITALIKGKGAMIGFALTLVLLGVAGTLFILGPSFYISSNYVTSDLKDQISLGTGLICAVTFSYAGALLSLYGAYSSFKN
;
A
#
# COMPACT_ATOMS: atom_id res chain seq x y z
N MET A 1 -3.66 -15.81 -22.71
CA MET A 1 -3.13 -14.43 -22.89
C MET A 1 -1.68 -14.46 -23.38
N ASN A 2 -1.23 -13.52 -24.23
CA ASN A 2 0.16 -13.50 -24.74
C ASN A 2 1.15 -13.03 -23.65
N LYS A 3 2.39 -13.51 -23.68
CA LYS A 3 3.48 -13.18 -22.73
C LYS A 3 3.60 -11.67 -22.52
N LYS A 4 3.53 -10.90 -23.61
CA LYS A 4 3.67 -9.43 -23.58
C LYS A 4 2.63 -8.76 -22.70
N THR A 5 1.37 -9.21 -22.74
CA THR A 5 0.28 -8.65 -21.94
C THR A 5 0.44 -9.00 -20.46
N ASN A 6 0.82 -10.24 -20.13
CA ASN A 6 1.11 -10.64 -18.75
C ASN A 6 2.23 -9.78 -18.16
N THR A 7 3.32 -9.61 -18.92
CA THR A 7 4.46 -8.81 -18.50
C THR A 7 4.08 -7.34 -18.32
N LEU A 8 3.31 -6.77 -19.25
CA LEU A 8 2.85 -5.38 -19.13
C LEU A 8 1.98 -5.17 -17.88
N LEU A 9 0.97 -6.01 -17.65
CA LEU A 9 0.05 -5.87 -16.52
C LEU A 9 0.72 -6.12 -15.18
N GLY A 10 1.54 -7.18 -15.08
CA GLY A 10 2.28 -7.49 -13.85
C GLY A 10 3.31 -6.41 -13.51
N LEU A 11 3.98 -5.84 -14.51
CA LEU A 11 4.96 -4.77 -14.29
C LEU A 11 4.27 -3.43 -13.98
N ALA A 12 3.16 -3.10 -14.64
CA ALA A 12 2.37 -1.91 -14.33
C ALA A 12 1.79 -1.96 -12.90
N SER A 13 1.22 -3.09 -12.49
CA SER A 13 0.73 -3.29 -11.12
C SER A 13 1.87 -3.20 -10.09
N ALA A 14 3.04 -3.76 -10.39
CA ALA A 14 4.22 -3.63 -9.55
C ALA A 14 4.69 -2.18 -9.43
N ILE A 15 4.72 -1.41 -10.52
CA ILE A 15 5.08 0.02 -10.50
C ILE A 15 4.10 0.79 -9.61
N LEU A 16 2.79 0.57 -9.72
CA LEU A 16 1.81 1.25 -8.87
C LEU A 16 2.02 0.92 -7.38
N ALA A 17 2.28 -0.35 -7.05
CA ALA A 17 2.59 -0.75 -5.68
C ALA A 17 3.92 -0.14 -5.18
N ILE A 18 4.93 -0.04 -6.03
CA ILE A 18 6.20 0.63 -5.72
C ILE A 18 5.97 2.13 -5.48
N VAL A 19 5.19 2.80 -6.32
CA VAL A 19 4.82 4.21 -6.10
C VAL A 19 4.11 4.35 -4.75
N ALA A 20 3.13 3.49 -4.45
CA ALA A 20 2.46 3.47 -3.14
C ALA A 20 3.46 3.38 -1.99
N ILE A 21 4.45 2.48 -2.09
CA ILE A 21 5.54 2.34 -1.12
C ILE A 21 6.33 3.65 -0.98
N PHE A 22 6.80 4.23 -2.08
CA PHE A 22 7.61 5.46 -2.03
C PHE A 22 6.87 6.66 -1.46
N VAL A 23 5.56 6.81 -1.71
CA VAL A 23 4.80 7.91 -1.12
C VAL A 23 4.68 7.77 0.40
N LEU A 24 4.70 6.55 0.95
CA LEU A 24 4.76 6.36 2.41
C LEU A 24 6.06 6.91 3.04
N PHE A 25 7.11 7.10 2.23
CA PHE A 25 8.39 7.69 2.60
C PHE A 25 8.57 9.14 2.11
N SER A 26 7.54 9.81 1.60
CA SER A 26 7.72 11.11 0.91
C SER A 26 8.40 12.19 1.77
N THR A 27 8.19 12.17 3.09
CA THR A 27 8.85 13.08 4.03
C THR A 27 10.33 12.78 4.26
N ALA A 28 10.80 11.57 3.96
CA ALA A 28 12.23 11.25 4.00
C ALA A 28 13.01 11.87 2.82
N PHE A 29 12.30 12.30 1.77
CA PHE A 29 12.86 12.95 0.58
C PHE A 29 12.55 14.45 0.49
N GLY A 30 11.72 14.98 1.39
CA GLY A 30 11.46 16.40 1.50
C GLY A 30 12.54 17.08 2.32
N ASN A 31 13.11 18.19 1.82
CA ASN A 31 14.02 19.06 2.58
C ASN A 31 13.29 19.84 3.69
N GLU A 32 12.42 19.20 4.48
CA GLU A 32 11.89 19.76 5.73
C GLU A 32 12.88 19.47 6.87
N ALA A 33 14.11 19.98 6.70
CA ALA A 33 15.24 19.77 7.60
C ALA A 33 15.14 20.59 8.92
N GLY A 34 13.95 20.86 9.45
CA GLY A 34 13.85 21.77 10.60
C GLY A 34 12.54 21.83 11.38
N ASP A 35 11.46 21.17 10.92
CA ASP A 35 10.22 21.13 11.69
C ASP A 35 9.70 19.68 11.70
N PRO A 36 9.51 19.04 12.87
CA PRO A 36 8.97 17.70 12.95
C PRO A 36 7.47 17.77 12.66
N SER A 37 7.12 18.04 11.41
CA SER A 37 5.77 17.85 10.92
C SER A 37 5.52 16.34 10.89
N VAL A 38 5.09 15.77 12.01
CA VAL A 38 4.53 14.41 12.09
C VAL A 38 3.33 14.24 11.13
N ARG A 39 2.89 15.35 10.55
CA ARG A 39 1.96 15.50 9.43
C ARG A 39 2.60 15.10 8.09
N GLY A 40 2.85 13.81 7.90
CA GLY A 40 3.11 13.29 6.55
C GLY A 40 3.94 12.03 6.49
N ASN A 41 4.71 11.73 7.54
CA ASN A 41 5.54 10.53 7.57
C ASN A 41 4.75 9.32 8.05
N VAL A 42 4.03 8.66 7.12
CA VAL A 42 3.26 7.46 7.45
C VAL A 42 4.17 6.36 8.01
N PHE A 43 5.43 6.28 7.58
CA PHE A 43 6.41 5.35 8.15
C PHE A 43 6.73 5.66 9.62
N GLY A 44 6.95 6.94 9.96
CA GLY A 44 7.11 7.37 11.35
C GLY A 44 5.89 7.07 12.23
N ILE A 45 4.70 7.12 11.63
CA ILE A 45 3.45 6.72 12.29
C ILE A 45 3.36 5.20 12.48
N MET A 46 3.82 4.39 11.51
CA MET A 46 3.80 2.93 11.59
C MET A 46 4.68 2.39 12.71
N PHE A 47 5.92 2.88 12.77
CA PHE A 47 6.95 2.34 13.66
C PHE A 47 7.00 3.02 15.03
N GLY A 48 6.24 4.10 15.21
CA GLY A 48 6.30 4.92 16.40
C GLY A 48 7.64 5.65 16.54
N THR A 49 7.68 6.69 17.37
CA THR A 49 8.95 7.32 17.76
C THR A 49 8.99 7.45 19.27
N GLY A 50 10.09 6.99 19.87
CA GLY A 50 10.32 7.10 21.31
C GLY A 50 10.31 8.56 21.81
N GLU A 51 10.62 9.51 20.93
CA GLU A 51 10.62 10.94 21.23
C GLU A 51 9.21 11.53 21.40
N THR A 52 8.16 10.90 20.85
CA THR A 52 6.78 11.41 20.92
C THR A 52 5.82 10.53 21.73
N ASN A 53 6.32 9.48 22.41
CA ASN A 53 5.52 8.50 23.16
C ASN A 53 4.36 7.89 22.32
N ARG A 54 4.56 7.73 21.01
CA ARG A 54 3.58 7.11 20.12
C ARG A 54 3.86 5.62 19.96
N ASN A 55 2.81 4.82 20.10
CA ASN A 55 2.86 3.39 19.92
C ASN A 55 2.94 3.02 18.43
N LEU A 56 3.53 1.86 18.18
CA LEU A 56 3.45 1.13 16.92
C LEU A 56 2.00 0.99 16.47
N VAL A 57 1.75 1.01 15.15
CA VAL A 57 0.42 0.81 14.57
C VAL A 57 0.40 -0.48 13.74
N PRO A 58 0.11 -1.65 14.35
CA PRO A 58 0.24 -2.96 13.70
C PRO A 58 -0.57 -3.10 12.41
N GLY A 59 -1.76 -2.47 12.35
CA GLY A 59 -2.61 -2.52 11.15
C GLY A 59 -1.95 -1.88 9.93
N LEU A 60 -1.20 -0.79 10.12
CA LEU A 60 -0.46 -0.14 9.04
C LEU A 60 0.82 -0.90 8.66
N ILE A 61 1.48 -1.55 9.64
CA ILE A 61 2.62 -2.45 9.38
C ILE A 61 2.17 -3.65 8.54
N ALA A 62 1.03 -4.25 8.86
CA ALA A 62 0.44 -5.33 8.08
C ALA A 62 0.08 -4.86 6.66
N ALA A 63 -0.49 -3.66 6.50
CA ALA A 63 -0.79 -3.07 5.21
C ALA A 63 0.48 -2.90 4.35
N PHE A 64 1.57 -2.43 4.95
CA PHE A 64 2.87 -2.29 4.30
C PHE A 64 3.46 -3.64 3.87
N ALA A 65 3.40 -4.66 4.74
CA ALA A 65 3.86 -6.01 4.41
C ALA A 65 3.06 -6.62 3.24
N LEU A 66 1.74 -6.41 3.20
CA LEU A 66 0.88 -6.86 2.09
C LEU A 66 1.20 -6.11 0.79
N LEU A 67 1.53 -4.82 0.84
CA LEU A 67 2.01 -4.05 -0.32
C LEU A 67 3.29 -4.65 -0.91
N LEU A 68 4.26 -4.99 -0.06
CA LEU A 68 5.51 -5.63 -0.48
C LEU A 68 5.25 -7.02 -1.10
N ALA A 69 4.41 -7.83 -0.45
CA ALA A 69 4.01 -9.13 -0.97
C ALA A 69 3.26 -9.00 -2.31
N GLY A 70 2.36 -8.03 -2.42
CA GLY A 70 1.64 -7.69 -3.66
C GLY A 70 2.61 -7.28 -4.79
N THR A 71 3.63 -6.50 -4.46
CA THR A 71 4.67 -6.11 -5.43
C THR A 71 5.45 -7.33 -5.94
N LEU A 72 5.92 -8.19 -5.03
CA LEU A 72 6.66 -9.40 -5.38
C LEU A 72 5.82 -10.38 -6.21
N THR A 73 4.59 -10.62 -5.78
CA THR A 73 3.65 -11.50 -6.51
C THR A 73 3.32 -10.95 -7.89
N SER A 74 3.17 -9.63 -8.05
CA SER A 74 2.96 -8.99 -9.35
C SER A 74 4.17 -9.16 -10.29
N LEU A 75 5.39 -9.01 -9.78
CA LEU A 75 6.63 -9.23 -10.54
C LEU A 75 6.79 -10.69 -10.96
N ILE A 76 6.52 -11.63 -10.06
CA ILE A 76 6.57 -13.07 -10.35
C ILE A 76 5.51 -13.42 -11.42
N THR A 77 4.30 -12.88 -11.28
CA THR A 77 3.19 -13.10 -12.22
C THR A 77 3.52 -12.62 -13.62
N ALA A 78 4.29 -11.53 -13.76
CA ALA A 78 4.75 -10.99 -15.04
C ALA A 78 5.58 -12.00 -15.86
N LEU A 79 6.19 -13.00 -15.20
CA LEU A 79 7.04 -14.03 -15.81
C LEU A 79 6.30 -15.34 -16.13
N ILE A 80 5.11 -15.55 -15.53
CA ILE A 80 4.36 -16.81 -15.61
C ILE A 80 3.27 -16.74 -16.68
N LYS A 81 2.87 -17.89 -17.24
CA LYS A 81 1.80 -18.03 -18.23
C LYS A 81 0.71 -19.03 -17.80
N GLY A 82 -0.44 -18.96 -18.46
CA GLY A 82 -1.55 -19.89 -18.28
C GLY A 82 -2.19 -19.79 -16.89
N LYS A 83 -2.63 -20.92 -16.34
CA LYS A 83 -3.31 -20.98 -15.03
C LYS A 83 -2.48 -20.42 -13.87
N GLY A 84 -1.15 -20.54 -13.93
CA GLY A 84 -0.26 -19.95 -12.93
C GLY A 84 -0.31 -18.41 -12.91
N ALA A 85 -0.48 -17.78 -14.09
CA ALA A 85 -0.62 -16.32 -14.17
C ALA A 85 -1.97 -15.85 -13.61
N MET A 86 -3.05 -16.62 -13.83
CA MET A 86 -4.35 -16.32 -13.24
C MET A 86 -4.27 -16.32 -11.71
N ILE A 87 -3.66 -17.34 -11.11
CA ILE A 87 -3.49 -17.44 -9.65
C ILE A 87 -2.63 -16.28 -9.14
N GLY A 88 -1.52 -15.98 -9.83
CA GLY A 88 -0.65 -14.86 -9.47
C GLY A 88 -1.36 -13.51 -9.48
N PHE A 89 -2.15 -13.23 -10.52
CA PHE A 89 -2.97 -12.02 -10.61
C PHE A 89 -4.08 -11.98 -9.55
N ALA A 90 -4.75 -13.11 -9.28
CA ALA A 90 -5.77 -13.18 -8.23
C ALA A 90 -5.17 -12.95 -6.83
N LEU A 91 -3.98 -13.51 -6.56
CA LEU A 91 -3.26 -13.27 -5.32
C LEU A 91 -2.84 -11.80 -5.20
N THR A 92 -2.28 -11.22 -6.26
CA THR A 92 -1.90 -9.80 -6.31
C THR A 92 -3.11 -8.89 -6.05
N LEU A 93 -4.25 -9.20 -6.66
CA LEU A 93 -5.53 -8.51 -6.44
C LEU A 93 -5.92 -8.50 -4.96
N VAL A 94 -5.89 -9.67 -4.30
CA VAL A 94 -6.26 -9.78 -2.88
C VAL A 94 -5.27 -9.02 -2.00
N LEU A 95 -3.96 -9.21 -2.22
CA LEU A 95 -2.92 -8.56 -1.42
C LEU A 95 -3.00 -7.03 -1.51
N LEU A 96 -3.10 -6.48 -2.71
CA LEU A 96 -3.21 -5.03 -2.92
C LEU A 96 -4.57 -4.48 -2.49
N GLY A 97 -5.66 -5.22 -2.70
CA GLY A 97 -6.99 -4.80 -2.25
C GLY A 97 -7.12 -4.75 -0.71
N VAL A 98 -6.57 -5.76 -0.02
CA VAL A 98 -6.55 -5.78 1.45
C VAL A 98 -5.59 -4.70 1.98
N ALA A 99 -4.42 -4.52 1.36
CA ALA A 99 -3.50 -3.44 1.73
C ALA A 99 -4.18 -2.06 1.62
N GLY A 100 -4.84 -1.77 0.49
CA GLY A 100 -5.59 -0.54 0.30
C GLY A 100 -6.69 -0.33 1.35
N THR A 101 -7.42 -1.39 1.70
CA THR A 101 -8.45 -1.34 2.74
C THR A 101 -7.86 -1.02 4.12
N LEU A 102 -6.73 -1.64 4.47
CA LEU A 102 -6.06 -1.35 5.73
C LEU A 102 -5.50 0.08 5.79
N PHE A 103 -5.06 0.65 4.65
CA PHE A 103 -4.65 2.05 4.60
C PHE A 103 -5.83 3.02 4.73
N ILE A 104 -7.02 2.68 4.22
CA ILE A 104 -8.26 3.45 4.50
C ILE A 104 -8.54 3.49 6.00
N LEU A 105 -8.35 2.36 6.68
CA LEU A 105 -8.54 2.24 8.12
C LEU A 105 -7.38 2.85 8.94
N GLY A 106 -6.35 3.40 8.29
CA GLY A 106 -5.16 3.97 8.92
C GLY A 106 -5.45 4.97 10.05
N PRO A 107 -6.34 5.96 9.87
CA PRO A 107 -6.73 6.88 10.94
C PRO A 107 -7.34 6.16 12.15
N SER A 108 -8.17 5.15 11.92
CA SER A 108 -8.80 4.37 12.98
C SER A 108 -7.76 3.55 13.74
N PHE A 109 -6.83 2.89 13.04
CA PHE A 109 -5.73 2.15 13.68
C PHE A 109 -4.80 3.07 14.46
N TYR A 110 -4.57 4.27 13.97
CA TYR A 110 -3.75 5.24 14.68
C TYR A 110 -4.39 5.69 16.00
N ILE A 111 -5.69 6.03 15.97
CA ILE A 111 -6.48 6.42 17.15
C ILE A 111 -6.65 5.25 18.13
N SER A 112 -6.75 4.01 17.66
CA SER A 112 -6.86 2.85 18.55
C SER A 112 -5.53 2.52 19.23
N SER A 113 -4.40 2.77 18.56
CA SER A 113 -3.08 2.42 19.07
C SER A 113 -2.50 3.52 19.96
N ASN A 114 -2.91 4.77 19.75
CA ASN A 114 -2.46 5.93 20.51
C ASN A 114 -3.67 6.53 21.21
N TYR A 115 -3.63 6.71 22.54
CA TYR A 115 -4.72 7.30 23.32
C TYR A 115 -4.95 8.77 22.93
N VAL A 116 -5.66 9.00 21.82
CA VAL A 116 -6.01 10.33 21.33
C VAL A 116 -7.30 10.79 22.02
N THR A 117 -7.23 11.91 22.73
CA THR A 117 -8.38 12.57 23.36
C THR A 117 -9.41 13.01 22.32
N SER A 118 -10.69 13.04 22.71
CA SER A 118 -11.83 13.34 21.81
C SER A 118 -11.66 14.62 21.00
N ASP A 119 -11.05 15.66 21.57
CA ASP A 119 -10.87 16.96 20.91
C ASP A 119 -9.84 16.93 19.77
N LEU A 120 -8.97 15.93 19.74
CA LEU A 120 -7.94 15.74 18.71
C LEU A 120 -8.39 14.77 17.60
N LYS A 121 -9.49 14.02 17.79
CA LYS A 121 -9.96 13.03 16.80
C LYS A 121 -10.31 13.65 15.46
N ASP A 122 -10.97 14.80 15.46
CA ASP A 122 -11.39 15.50 14.24
C ASP A 122 -10.25 16.25 13.54
N GLN A 123 -9.08 16.36 14.20
CA GLN A 123 -7.91 17.07 13.66
C GLN A 123 -6.82 16.13 13.14
N ILE A 124 -7.01 14.81 13.23
CA ILE A 124 -6.05 13.84 12.70
C ILE A 124 -6.20 13.74 11.18
N SER A 125 -5.34 14.49 10.49
CA SER A 125 -5.00 14.22 9.11
C SER A 125 -3.65 13.50 9.08
N LEU A 126 -3.66 12.21 8.73
CA LEU A 126 -2.45 11.39 8.55
C LEU A 126 -1.74 11.67 7.21
N GLY A 127 -2.13 12.73 6.51
CA GLY A 127 -1.48 13.23 5.31
C GLY A 127 -1.85 12.48 4.02
N THR A 128 -1.32 13.00 2.91
CA THR A 128 -1.55 12.49 1.56
C THR A 128 -0.92 11.10 1.33
N GLY A 129 0.04 10.70 2.16
CA GLY A 129 0.71 9.40 2.06
C GLY A 129 -0.25 8.20 2.12
N LEU A 130 -1.21 8.22 3.06
CA LEU A 130 -2.24 7.18 3.11
C LEU A 130 -3.16 7.21 1.89
N ILE A 131 -3.60 8.38 1.46
CA ILE A 131 -4.52 8.54 0.32
C ILE A 131 -3.87 8.02 -0.97
N CYS A 132 -2.60 8.37 -1.20
CA CYS A 132 -1.84 7.87 -2.33
C CYS A 132 -1.65 6.35 -2.23
N ALA A 133 -1.27 5.82 -1.07
CA ALA A 133 -1.12 4.38 -0.88
C ALA A 133 -2.42 3.62 -1.16
N VAL A 134 -3.56 4.12 -0.70
CA VAL A 134 -4.90 3.58 -1.02
C VAL A 134 -5.14 3.58 -2.52
N THR A 135 -4.98 4.73 -3.17
CA THR A 135 -5.30 4.93 -4.59
C THR A 135 -4.46 4.02 -5.48
N PHE A 136 -3.16 3.99 -5.25
CA PHE A 136 -2.24 3.16 -6.05
C PHE A 136 -2.38 1.66 -5.76
N SER A 137 -2.69 1.27 -4.51
CA SER A 137 -2.99 -0.12 -4.18
C SER A 137 -4.23 -0.60 -4.92
N TYR A 138 -5.33 0.17 -4.92
CA TYR A 138 -6.53 -0.20 -5.67
C TYR A 138 -6.34 -0.16 -7.18
N ALA A 139 -5.58 0.79 -7.71
CA ALA A 139 -5.26 0.81 -9.13
C ALA A 139 -4.47 -0.45 -9.56
N GLY A 140 -3.47 -0.87 -8.78
CA GLY A 140 -2.76 -2.13 -9.01
C GLY A 140 -3.66 -3.36 -8.84
N ALA A 141 -4.57 -3.34 -7.87
CA ALA A 141 -5.58 -4.38 -7.68
C ALA A 141 -6.50 -4.49 -8.90
N LEU A 142 -7.00 -3.38 -9.45
CA LEU A 142 -7.85 -3.36 -10.64
C LEU A 142 -7.13 -3.89 -11.89
N LEU A 143 -5.86 -3.53 -12.09
CA LEU A 143 -5.05 -4.09 -13.17
C LEU A 143 -4.87 -5.61 -12.99
N SER A 144 -4.70 -6.06 -11.75
CA SER A 144 -4.60 -7.48 -11.43
C SER A 144 -5.93 -8.22 -11.62
N LEU A 145 -7.07 -7.58 -11.33
CA LEU A 145 -8.40 -8.12 -11.64
C LEU A 145 -8.55 -8.36 -13.15
N TYR A 146 -8.18 -7.36 -13.95
CA TYR A 146 -8.19 -7.49 -15.41
C TYR A 146 -7.24 -8.59 -15.89
N GLY A 147 -6.04 -8.67 -15.33
CA GLY A 147 -5.07 -9.73 -15.61
C GLY A 147 -5.58 -11.14 -15.27
N ALA A 148 -6.26 -11.29 -14.13
CA ALA A 148 -6.87 -12.55 -13.71
C ALA A 148 -8.02 -12.95 -14.65
N TYR A 149 -8.94 -12.02 -14.94
CA TYR A 149 -10.06 -12.25 -15.84
C TYR A 149 -9.61 -12.63 -17.26
N SER A 150 -8.66 -11.88 -17.81
CA SER A 150 -8.12 -12.15 -19.15
C SER A 150 -7.32 -13.46 -19.22
N SER A 151 -6.71 -13.88 -18.12
CA SER A 151 -6.02 -15.19 -18.02
C SER A 151 -6.98 -16.36 -17.77
N PHE A 152 -8.18 -16.10 -17.23
CA PHE A 152 -9.23 -17.11 -17.09
C PHE A 152 -9.95 -17.38 -18.41
N LYS A 153 -10.22 -16.32 -19.19
CA LYS A 153 -10.94 -16.41 -20.47
C LYS A 153 -10.12 -17.07 -21.59
N ASN A 154 -8.79 -17.07 -21.50
CA ASN A 154 -7.86 -17.53 -22.54
C ASN A 154 -7.02 -18.72 -22.07
#